data_AF-A0A4Y8ZQT5-F1
#
_entry.id   AF-A0A4Y8ZQT5-F1
#
_cell.length_a   1.000
_cell.length_b   1.000
_cell.length_c   1.000
_cell.angle_alpha   90.00
_cell.angle_beta   90.00
_cell.angle_gamma   90.00
#
_symmetry.space_group_name_H-M   'P 1'
#
loop_
_entity.id
_entity.type
_entity.pdbx_description
1 polymer ?
#
loop_
_entity_poly.entity_id
_entity_poly.type
_entity_poly.pdbx_seq_one_letter_code
_entity_poly.pdbx_strand_id
1 'polypeptide(L)'
;MIRTLLLAAAGSLALAACASTEADMQADAAMASGDMTPTQRGAYVEMAAASDLFEIQSSQLAQSQAQRADVRQFAQMLVQHHQQTTAQLAAAAIAAGTPPTPDLMPMQQQMMDELRGASGANFDEVYLRQQVRRLGGGS
;
A
#
# COMPACT_ATOMS: atom_id res chain seq x y z
N MET A 1 -38.05 -35.34 -32.28
CA MET A 1 -37.70 -34.48 -33.43
C MET A 1 -38.39 -33.14 -33.25
N ILE A 2 -37.65 -32.01 -33.39
CA ILE A 2 -38.12 -30.62 -33.63
C ILE A 2 -38.84 -29.93 -32.43
N ARG A 3 -38.17 -29.14 -31.56
CA ARG A 3 -37.76 -27.69 -31.62
C ARG A 3 -38.90 -26.71 -31.96
N THR A 4 -38.86 -25.52 -31.34
CA THR A 4 -39.47 -24.21 -31.72
C THR A 4 -40.66 -23.79 -30.82
N LEU A 5 -40.84 -22.59 -30.23
CA LEU A 5 -40.10 -21.33 -30.02
C LEU A 5 -40.90 -20.47 -28.98
N LEU A 6 -40.21 -19.52 -28.32
CA LEU A 6 -40.62 -18.15 -27.87
C LEU A 6 -41.81 -17.97 -26.89
N LEU A 7 -41.64 -17.42 -25.67
CA LEU A 7 -41.31 -16.05 -25.22
C LEU A 7 -42.49 -15.05 -25.23
N ALA A 8 -42.97 -14.66 -24.03
CA ALA A 8 -43.57 -13.35 -23.69
C ALA A 8 -43.70 -13.26 -22.15
N ALA A 9 -42.85 -12.52 -21.43
CA ALA A 9 -42.90 -11.07 -21.20
C ALA A 9 -44.05 -10.62 -20.27
N ALA A 10 -43.73 -10.40 -18.99
CA ALA A 10 -44.35 -9.36 -18.16
C ALA A 10 -43.53 -9.19 -16.87
N GLY A 11 -42.72 -8.13 -16.80
CA GLY A 11 -41.95 -7.84 -15.59
C GLY A 11 -41.07 -6.60 -15.71
N SER A 12 -41.57 -5.53 -16.30
CA SER A 12 -40.89 -4.23 -16.26
C SER A 12 -41.60 -3.32 -15.26
N LEU A 13 -41.21 -3.42 -13.99
CA LEU A 13 -41.40 -2.33 -13.04
C LEU A 13 -40.04 -1.64 -12.88
N ALA A 14 -39.85 -0.60 -13.71
CA ALA A 14 -38.68 0.25 -13.62
C ALA A 14 -38.78 1.11 -12.34
N LEU A 15 -38.06 0.71 -11.30
CA LEU A 15 -37.71 1.58 -10.19
C LEU A 15 -36.28 2.07 -10.43
N ALA A 16 -36.19 3.24 -11.08
CA ALA A 16 -34.93 3.94 -11.30
C ALA A 16 -34.44 4.54 -9.96
N ALA A 17 -33.57 3.83 -9.25
CA ALA A 17 -32.77 4.39 -8.16
C ALA A 17 -31.70 3.39 -7.71
N CYS A 18 -30.56 3.35 -8.41
CA CYS A 18 -29.22 2.95 -7.92
C CYS A 18 -28.30 2.77 -9.13
N ALA A 19 -27.82 3.88 -9.71
CA ALA A 19 -26.75 3.85 -10.72
C ALA A 19 -25.38 4.18 -10.10
N SER A 20 -25.23 3.96 -8.78
CA SER A 20 -24.03 4.37 -8.04
C SER A 20 -23.30 3.23 -7.34
N THR A 21 -23.72 1.96 -7.51
CA THR A 21 -23.14 0.84 -6.73
C THR A 21 -22.38 -0.17 -7.59
N GLU A 22 -22.55 -0.17 -8.91
CA GLU A 22 -21.86 -1.14 -9.76
C GLU A 22 -20.38 -0.80 -9.95
N ALA A 23 -20.01 0.47 -10.08
CA ALA A 23 -18.62 0.88 -10.24
C ALA A 23 -17.78 0.63 -8.97
N ASP A 24 -18.35 0.87 -7.78
CA ASP A 24 -17.66 0.64 -6.51
C ASP A 24 -17.54 -0.85 -6.16
N MET A 25 -18.54 -1.68 -6.49
CA MET A 25 -18.44 -3.13 -6.31
C MET A 25 -17.43 -3.78 -7.28
N GLN A 26 -17.28 -3.26 -8.49
CA GLN A 26 -16.31 -3.79 -9.46
C GLN A 26 -14.85 -3.52 -9.04
N ALA A 27 -14.59 -2.37 -8.42
CA ALA A 27 -13.25 -1.99 -7.96
C ALA A 27 -12.78 -2.85 -6.77
N ASP A 28 -13.68 -3.17 -5.84
CA ASP A 28 -13.38 -4.02 -4.68
C ASP A 28 -13.23 -5.50 -5.08
N ALA A 29 -14.06 -5.98 -6.03
CA ALA A 29 -13.98 -7.33 -6.55
C ALA A 29 -12.68 -7.61 -7.33
N ALA A 30 -12.16 -6.64 -8.09
CA ALA A 30 -10.93 -6.79 -8.87
C ALA A 30 -9.67 -6.93 -7.99
N MET A 31 -9.67 -6.37 -6.79
CA MET A 31 -8.59 -6.56 -5.80
C MET A 31 -8.64 -7.96 -5.15
N ALA A 32 -9.81 -8.59 -5.11
CA ALA A 32 -10.02 -9.91 -4.52
C ALA A 32 -9.94 -11.08 -5.54
N SER A 33 -10.16 -10.85 -6.84
CA SER A 33 -10.21 -11.91 -7.87
C SER A 33 -8.87 -12.23 -8.56
N GLY A 34 -7.81 -11.47 -8.28
CA GLY A 34 -6.49 -11.70 -8.91
C GLY A 34 -6.37 -11.17 -10.34
N ASP A 35 -7.35 -10.39 -10.83
CA ASP A 35 -7.39 -9.81 -12.18
C ASP A 35 -6.55 -8.53 -12.34
N MET A 36 -5.39 -8.46 -11.68
CA MET A 36 -4.44 -7.37 -11.94
C MET A 36 -3.70 -7.62 -13.25
N THR A 37 -3.68 -6.63 -14.15
CA THR A 37 -2.81 -6.65 -15.34
C THR A 37 -1.33 -6.69 -14.93
N PRO A 38 -0.42 -7.18 -15.80
CA PRO A 38 1.02 -7.15 -15.52
C PRO A 38 1.54 -5.76 -15.14
N THR A 39 1.05 -4.70 -15.80
CA THR A 39 1.41 -3.32 -15.49
C THR A 39 0.96 -2.90 -14.10
N GLN A 40 -0.28 -3.23 -13.70
CA GLN A 40 -0.77 -2.94 -12.35
C GLN A 40 0.02 -3.69 -11.29
N ARG A 41 0.39 -4.96 -11.55
CA ARG A 41 1.23 -5.74 -10.62
C ARG A 41 2.60 -5.13 -10.46
N GLY A 42 3.25 -4.74 -11.57
CA GLY A 42 4.54 -4.06 -11.52
C GLY A 42 4.47 -2.75 -10.72
N ALA A 43 3.46 -1.92 -10.98
CA ALA A 43 3.25 -0.68 -10.23
C ALA A 43 3.03 -0.93 -8.73
N TYR A 44 2.24 -1.94 -8.37
CA TYR A 44 2.04 -2.33 -6.97
C TYR A 44 3.35 -2.78 -6.31
N VAL A 45 4.11 -3.65 -6.96
CA VAL A 45 5.39 -4.16 -6.45
C VAL A 45 6.35 -3.02 -6.18
N GLU A 46 6.51 -2.07 -7.11
CA GLU A 46 7.38 -0.92 -6.92
C GLU A 46 6.92 0.00 -5.79
N MET A 47 5.62 0.29 -5.70
CA MET A 47 5.07 1.12 -4.62
C MET A 47 5.24 0.47 -3.24
N ALA A 48 4.96 -0.83 -3.14
CA ALA A 48 5.12 -1.59 -1.90
C ALA A 48 6.59 -1.67 -1.48
N ALA A 49 7.50 -1.95 -2.43
CA ALA A 49 8.92 -2.03 -2.16
C ALA A 49 9.51 -0.65 -1.75
N ALA A 50 9.12 0.43 -2.42
CA ALA A 50 9.49 1.79 -2.03
C ALA A 50 8.93 2.18 -0.65
N SER A 51 7.71 1.74 -0.34
CA SER A 51 7.11 1.93 0.98
C SER A 51 7.94 1.26 2.07
N ASP A 52 8.22 -0.04 1.94
CA ASP A 52 9.02 -0.78 2.91
C ASP A 52 10.43 -0.20 3.05
N LEU A 53 11.06 0.21 1.94
CA LEU A 53 12.37 0.86 1.96
C LEU A 53 12.37 2.12 2.84
N PHE A 54 11.36 2.98 2.68
CA PHE A 54 11.21 4.17 3.52
C PHE A 54 11.02 3.81 5.00
N GLU A 55 10.13 2.85 5.31
CA GLU A 55 9.85 2.49 6.70
C GLU A 55 11.08 1.90 7.39
N ILE A 56 11.87 1.10 6.67
CA ILE A 56 13.14 0.56 7.16
C ILE A 56 14.14 1.69 7.41
N GLN A 57 14.40 2.53 6.41
CA GLN A 57 15.44 3.57 6.53
C GLN A 57 15.11 4.62 7.59
N SER A 58 13.87 5.11 7.61
CA SER A 58 13.42 6.09 8.62
C SER A 58 13.49 5.50 10.03
N SER A 59 13.12 4.23 10.19
CA SER A 59 13.14 3.56 11.49
C SER A 59 14.55 3.17 11.95
N GLN A 60 15.46 2.84 11.03
CA GLN A 60 16.89 2.69 11.36
C GLN A 60 17.48 4.01 11.88
N LEU A 61 17.13 5.13 11.25
CA LEU A 61 17.52 6.45 11.74
C LEU A 61 16.95 6.71 13.15
N ALA A 62 15.67 6.37 13.37
CA ALA A 62 15.03 6.56 14.66
C ALA A 62 15.64 5.70 15.79
N GLN A 63 16.05 4.46 15.50
CA GLN A 63 16.80 3.66 16.49
C GLN A 63 18.09 4.36 16.96
N SER A 64 18.73 5.13 16.09
CA SER A 64 19.99 5.83 16.40
C SER A 64 19.82 7.22 17.02
N GLN A 65 18.76 7.96 16.66
CA GLN A 65 18.61 9.38 17.02
C GLN A 65 17.50 9.67 18.03
N ALA A 66 16.48 8.80 18.13
CA ALA A 66 15.33 9.08 18.96
C ALA A 66 15.70 9.17 20.45
N GLN A 67 15.10 10.12 21.15
CA GLN A 67 15.38 10.35 22.57
C GLN A 67 14.53 9.43 23.46
N ARG A 68 13.27 9.22 23.08
CA ARG A 68 12.36 8.36 23.83
C ARG A 68 12.59 6.88 23.54
N ALA A 69 12.55 6.07 24.60
CA ALA A 69 12.76 4.62 24.50
C ALA A 69 11.64 3.89 23.75
N ASP A 70 10.39 4.34 23.90
CA ASP A 70 9.24 3.79 23.19
C ASP A 70 9.32 4.04 21.68
N VAL A 71 9.82 5.21 21.26
CA VAL A 71 10.07 5.51 19.84
C VAL A 71 11.13 4.59 19.25
N ARG A 72 12.25 4.36 19.96
CA ARG A 72 13.28 3.40 19.51
C ARG A 72 12.74 1.98 19.41
N GLN A 73 11.92 1.55 20.37
CA GLN A 73 11.31 0.22 20.35
C GLN A 73 10.31 0.05 19.21
N PHE A 74 9.47 1.07 18.96
CA PHE A 74 8.56 1.09 17.82
C PHE A 74 9.34 1.02 16.49
N ALA A 75 10.40 1.81 16.36
CA ALA A 75 11.27 1.79 15.19
C ALA A 75 11.96 0.43 14.97
N GLN A 76 12.40 -0.23 16.04
CA GLN A 76 12.95 -1.58 15.96
C GLN A 76 11.93 -2.60 15.42
N MET A 77 10.69 -2.52 15.91
CA MET A 77 9.59 -3.37 15.43
C MET A 77 9.30 -3.13 13.95
N LEU A 78 9.23 -1.87 13.51
CA LEU A 78 9.01 -1.55 12.10
C LEU A 78 10.12 -2.09 11.19
N VAL A 79 11.40 -1.97 11.59
CA VAL A 79 12.50 -2.55 10.80
C VAL A 79 12.33 -4.07 10.64
N GLN A 80 12.02 -4.78 11.71
CA GLN A 80 11.86 -6.24 11.66
C GLN A 80 10.70 -6.66 10.77
N HIS A 81 9.54 -6.04 10.94
CA HIS A 81 8.35 -6.36 10.15
C HIS A 81 8.55 -6.03 8.67
N HIS A 82 9.06 -4.84 8.35
CA HIS A 82 9.21 -4.42 6.95
C HIS A 82 10.35 -5.16 6.24
N GLN A 83 11.40 -5.59 6.94
CA GLN A 83 12.40 -6.50 6.34
C GLN A 83 11.78 -7.84 5.95
N GLN A 84 10.90 -8.38 6.79
CA GLN A 84 10.21 -9.63 6.51
C GLN A 84 9.26 -9.51 5.31
N THR A 85 8.49 -8.43 5.21
CA THR A 85 7.59 -8.19 4.07
C THR A 85 8.35 -7.88 2.79
N THR A 86 9.45 -7.12 2.87
CA THR A 86 10.34 -6.85 1.73
C THR A 86 10.86 -8.15 1.12
N ALA A 87 11.33 -9.08 1.96
CA ALA A 87 11.84 -10.36 1.50
C ALA A 87 10.75 -11.23 0.84
N GLN A 88 9.54 -11.24 1.42
CA GLN A 88 8.40 -11.97 0.85
C GLN A 88 7.95 -11.37 -0.49
N LEU A 89 7.82 -10.04 -0.56
CA LEU A 89 7.48 -9.31 -1.78
C LEU A 89 8.49 -9.58 -2.88
N ALA A 90 9.79 -9.44 -2.58
CA ALA A 90 10.86 -9.69 -3.54
C ALA A 90 10.81 -11.12 -4.09
N ALA A 91 10.64 -12.12 -3.23
CA ALA A 91 10.53 -13.52 -3.65
C ALA A 91 9.33 -13.76 -4.57
N ALA A 92 8.15 -13.25 -4.21
CA ALA A 92 6.94 -13.38 -5.02
C ALA A 92 7.07 -12.66 -6.36
N ALA A 93 7.63 -11.46 -6.36
CA ALA A 93 7.80 -10.63 -7.54
C ALA A 93 8.84 -11.20 -8.53
N ILE A 94 9.94 -11.77 -8.03
CA ILE A 94 10.91 -12.53 -8.84
C ILE A 94 10.23 -13.74 -9.49
N ALA A 95 9.45 -14.52 -8.72
CA ALA A 95 8.72 -15.67 -9.24
C ALA A 95 7.69 -15.28 -10.32
N ALA A 96 7.12 -14.07 -10.22
CA ALA A 96 6.21 -13.50 -11.20
C ALA A 96 6.92 -12.83 -12.41
N GLY A 97 8.26 -12.84 -12.46
CA GLY A 97 9.04 -12.24 -13.54
C GLY A 97 9.12 -10.71 -13.49
N THR A 98 8.94 -10.11 -12.31
CA THR A 98 8.97 -8.66 -12.09
C THR A 98 9.85 -8.33 -10.87
N PRO A 99 11.18 -8.56 -10.93
CA PRO A 99 12.05 -8.30 -9.78
C PRO A 99 12.01 -6.81 -9.39
N PRO A 100 11.80 -6.46 -8.11
CA PRO A 100 11.71 -5.07 -7.68
C PRO A 100 13.10 -4.41 -7.64
N THR A 101 13.17 -3.13 -7.99
CA THR A 101 14.36 -2.29 -7.78
C THR A 101 13.93 -1.00 -7.08
N PRO A 102 13.63 -1.05 -5.77
CA PRO A 102 12.98 0.06 -5.10
C PRO A 102 13.93 1.23 -4.89
N ASP A 103 13.44 2.41 -5.22
CA ASP A 103 13.99 3.70 -4.82
C ASP A 103 12.97 4.47 -3.99
N LEU A 104 13.44 5.41 -3.17
CA LEU A 104 12.54 6.33 -2.49
C LEU A 104 11.81 7.21 -3.52
N MET A 105 10.49 7.26 -3.42
CA MET A 105 9.67 8.22 -4.15
C MET A 105 9.98 9.66 -3.68
N PRO A 106 9.72 10.69 -4.50
CA PRO A 106 10.06 12.09 -4.17
C PRO A 106 9.53 12.54 -2.79
N MET A 107 8.30 12.19 -2.45
CA MET A 107 7.72 12.52 -1.13
C MET A 107 8.43 11.79 0.02
N GLN A 108 8.83 10.52 -0.18
CA GLN A 108 9.55 9.73 0.82
C GLN A 108 10.97 10.29 1.02
N GLN A 109 11.63 10.73 -0.06
CA GLN A 109 12.92 11.40 0.01
C GLN A 109 12.82 12.71 0.81
N GLN A 110 11.81 13.53 0.54
CA GLN A 110 11.55 14.76 1.32
C GLN A 110 11.31 14.48 2.80
N MET A 111 10.55 13.42 3.11
CA MET A 111 10.32 13.00 4.50
C MET A 111 11.62 12.55 5.18
N MET A 112 12.48 11.80 4.48
CA MET A 112 13.80 11.42 5.00
C MET A 112 14.69 12.62 5.25
N ASP A 113 14.67 13.61 4.36
CA ASP A 113 15.48 14.82 4.51
C ASP A 113 14.99 15.69 5.68
N GLU A 114 13.66 15.80 5.86
CA GLU A 114 13.08 16.43 7.05
C GLU A 114 13.52 15.72 8.33
N LEU A 115 13.46 14.39 8.35
CA LEU A 115 13.83 13.60 9.53
C LEU A 115 15.32 13.72 9.87
N ARG A 116 16.20 13.76 8.85
CA ARG A 116 17.64 14.00 9.01
C ARG A 116 17.96 15.41 9.54
N GLY A 117 17.11 16.39 9.25
CA GLY A 117 17.24 17.75 9.76
C GLY A 117 16.70 17.93 11.18
N ALA A 118 15.93 16.98 11.70
CA ALA A 118 15.37 17.02 13.04
C ALA A 118 16.37 16.49 14.09
N SER A 119 16.22 16.92 15.35
CA SER A 119 17.05 16.46 16.46
C SER A 119 16.31 16.56 17.79
N GLY A 120 16.81 15.87 18.81
CA GLY A 120 16.24 15.90 20.16
C GLY A 120 14.76 15.49 20.18
N ALA A 121 13.94 16.20 20.96
CA ALA A 121 12.50 15.92 21.02
C ALA A 121 11.78 16.14 19.67
N ASN A 122 12.23 17.11 18.87
CA ASN A 122 11.65 17.37 17.54
C ASN A 122 11.87 16.18 16.59
N PHE A 123 12.97 15.43 16.74
CA PHE A 123 13.16 14.19 15.97
C PHE A 123 12.05 13.18 16.24
N ASP A 124 11.73 12.94 17.51
CA ASP A 124 10.71 11.97 17.92
C ASP A 124 9.32 12.40 17.39
N GLU A 125 9.00 13.69 17.43
CA GLU A 125 7.73 14.24 16.91
C GLU A 125 7.62 14.11 15.39
N VAL A 126 8.67 14.47 14.65
CA VAL A 126 8.70 14.38 13.19
C VAL A 126 8.56 12.92 12.76
N TYR A 127 9.32 12.01 13.37
CA TYR A 127 9.24 10.57 13.07
C TYR A 127 7.82 10.03 13.29
N LEU A 128 7.23 10.24 14.48
CA LEU A 128 5.90 9.73 14.79
C LEU A 128 4.82 10.32 13.88
N ARG A 129 4.89 11.62 13.56
CA ARG A 129 3.96 12.26 12.62
C ARG A 129 4.05 11.65 11.23
N GLN A 130 5.27 11.41 10.74
CA GLN A 130 5.48 10.78 9.43
C GLN A 130 4.93 9.35 9.41
N GLN A 131 5.15 8.59 10.48
CA GLN A 131 4.64 7.22 10.65
C GLN A 131 3.10 7.20 10.69
N VAL A 132 2.47 8.11 11.42
CA VAL A 132 0.99 8.24 11.44
C VAL A 132 0.45 8.62 10.06
N ARG A 133 1.09 9.54 9.33
CA ARG A 133 0.66 9.92 7.98
C ARG A 133 0.69 8.74 7.01
N ARG A 134 1.62 7.79 7.20
CA ARG A 134 1.71 6.56 6.42
C ARG A 134 0.71 5.51 6.85
N LEU A 135 0.57 5.27 8.15
CA LEU A 135 -0.34 4.25 8.70
C LEU A 135 -1.82 4.67 8.66
N GLY A 136 -2.08 5.97 8.60
CA GLY A 136 -3.42 6.56 8.71
C GLY A 136 -4.16 6.77 7.39
N GLY A 137 -3.65 6.27 6.25
CA GLY A 137 -4.33 6.38 4.96
C GLY A 137 -4.74 7.83 4.65
N GLY A 138 -3.74 8.67 4.30
CA GLY A 138 -4.02 10.00 3.79
C GLY A 138 -4.94 9.92 2.58
N SER A 139 -6.21 10.27 2.81
CA SER A 139 -7.25 10.45 1.80
C SER A 139 -6.85 11.51 0.78
#